data_AF-F8J9D7-F1
#
_entry.id   AF-F8J9D7-F1
#
_cell.length_a   1.000
_cell.length_b   1.000
_cell.length_c   1.000
_cell.angle_alpha   90.00
_cell.angle_beta   90.00
_cell.angle_gamma   90.00
#
_symmetry.space_group_name_H-M   'P 1'
#
loop_
_entity.id
_entity.type
_entity.pdbx_description
1 polymer ?
#
loop_
_entity_poly.entity_id
_entity_poly.type
_entity_poly.pdbx_seq_one_letter_code
_entity_poly.pdbx_strand_id
1 'polypeptide(L)'
;MRAHFDLSDVPVVEASDLAFVIDLLREHGQGLALLRGLREDEIREIEDEIWMAFDDARKGTARLAVALRFRALLTAFSGRRLKALFLERGFRLLALAAQDAAARPLNVRFGFNTQQMLLALDASTARPRQSAHTLPLAA
;
A
#
# COMPACT_ATOMS: atom_id res chain seq x y z
N MET A 1 24.91 17.57 -10.65
CA MET A 1 23.45 17.37 -10.58
C MET A 1 23.13 15.94 -11.02
N ARG A 2 22.70 15.07 -10.11
CA ARG A 2 22.12 13.77 -10.51
C ARG A 2 20.68 14.04 -10.92
N ALA A 3 20.37 13.95 -12.20
CA ALA A 3 18.99 13.95 -12.67
C ALA A 3 18.33 12.66 -12.13
N HIS A 4 17.37 12.82 -11.23
CA HIS A 4 16.57 11.71 -10.74
C HIS A 4 15.48 11.45 -11.77
N PHE A 5 15.76 10.56 -12.74
CA PHE A 5 14.75 10.13 -13.70
C PHE A 5 13.73 9.27 -12.96
N ASP A 6 12.51 9.80 -12.80
CA ASP A 6 11.39 8.99 -12.39
C ASP A 6 10.93 8.15 -13.60
N LEU A 7 11.15 6.84 -13.51
CA LEU A 7 10.74 5.88 -14.54
C LEU A 7 9.32 5.34 -14.29
N SER A 8 8.63 5.86 -13.28
CA SER A 8 7.26 5.47 -12.95
C SER A 8 6.30 6.10 -13.95
N ASP A 9 5.35 5.31 -14.44
CA ASP A 9 4.26 5.83 -15.28
C ASP A 9 3.28 6.68 -14.45
N VAL A 10 3.20 6.43 -13.14
CA VAL A 10 2.34 7.16 -12.20
C VAL A 10 3.19 7.86 -11.12
N PRO A 11 3.05 9.19 -10.92
CA PRO A 11 3.86 9.95 -9.97
C PRO A 11 3.70 9.46 -8.54
N VAL A 12 4.78 9.38 -7.75
CA VAL A 12 4.69 9.05 -6.31
C VAL A 12 3.73 9.97 -5.55
N VAL A 13 3.15 9.45 -4.47
CA VAL A 13 2.18 10.17 -3.63
C VAL A 13 2.65 10.17 -2.17
N GLU A 14 2.07 11.03 -1.35
CA GLU A 14 2.34 11.01 0.08
C GLU A 14 1.75 9.75 0.72
N ALA A 15 2.46 9.17 1.69
CA ALA A 15 1.97 7.99 2.39
C ALA A 15 0.64 8.25 3.12
N SER A 16 0.41 9.48 3.57
CA SER A 16 -0.86 9.92 4.16
C SER A 16 -2.03 9.82 3.20
N ASP A 17 -1.80 10.04 1.91
CA ASP A 17 -2.85 10.02 0.90
C ASP A 17 -3.35 8.60 0.64
N LEU A 18 -2.46 7.61 0.62
CA LEU A 18 -2.87 6.21 0.55
C LEU A 18 -3.37 5.66 1.90
N ALA A 19 -2.85 6.15 3.03
CA ALA A 19 -3.38 5.79 4.34
C ALA A 19 -4.85 6.23 4.48
N PHE A 20 -5.20 7.42 3.97
CA PHE A 20 -6.58 7.89 3.88
C PHE A 20 -7.48 6.89 3.15
N VAL A 21 -7.02 6.31 2.02
CA VAL A 21 -7.79 5.29 1.29
C VAL A 21 -8.00 4.02 2.14
N ILE A 22 -6.99 3.61 2.92
CA ILE A 22 -7.15 2.47 3.86
C ILE A 22 -8.18 2.78 4.94
N ASP A 23 -8.23 4.01 5.44
CA ASP A 23 -9.23 4.45 6.41
C ASP A 23 -10.63 4.49 5.79
N LEU A 24 -10.79 4.99 4.56
CA LEU A 24 -12.06 4.92 3.83
C LEU A 24 -12.58 3.48 3.73
N LEU A 25 -11.73 2.53 3.33
CA LEU A 25 -12.11 1.11 3.27
C LEU A 25 -12.58 0.59 4.63
N ARG A 26 -11.96 1.04 5.73
CA ARG A 26 -12.37 0.63 7.08
C ARG A 26 -13.73 1.23 7.45
N GLU A 27 -13.96 2.50 7.14
CA GLU A 27 -15.22 3.22 7.40
C GLU A 27 -16.40 2.59 6.63
N HIS A 28 -16.17 2.15 5.39
CA HIS A 28 -17.15 1.42 4.57
C HIS A 28 -17.35 -0.05 4.98
N GLY A 29 -16.72 -0.53 6.05
CA GLY A 29 -16.77 -1.94 6.46
C GLY A 29 -16.05 -2.88 5.48
N GLN A 30 -15.23 -2.34 4.59
CA GLN A 30 -14.45 -3.02 3.56
C GLN A 30 -12.98 -3.25 3.98
N GLY A 31 -12.66 -3.31 5.28
CA GLY A 31 -11.29 -3.51 5.76
C GLY A 31 -10.60 -4.80 5.25
N LEU A 32 -11.38 -5.77 4.75
CA LEU A 32 -10.88 -7.00 4.12
C LEU A 32 -10.87 -6.93 2.58
N ALA A 33 -11.04 -5.75 1.99
CA ALA A 33 -11.03 -5.50 0.54
C ALA A 33 -9.80 -6.12 -0.15
N LEU A 34 -8.62 -6.00 0.46
CA LEU A 34 -7.40 -6.59 -0.09
C LEU A 34 -7.40 -8.12 -0.07
N LEU A 35 -8.16 -8.79 0.80
CA LEU A 35 -8.28 -10.25 0.82
C LEU A 35 -9.36 -10.76 -0.14
N ARG A 36 -10.55 -10.15 -0.09
CA ARG A 36 -11.73 -10.62 -0.82
C ARG A 36 -11.81 -10.04 -2.25
N GLY A 37 -11.07 -8.97 -2.52
CA GLY A 37 -11.27 -8.12 -3.69
C GLY A 37 -12.39 -7.11 -3.44
N LEU A 38 -12.60 -6.22 -4.42
CA LEU A 38 -13.77 -5.36 -4.50
C LEU A 38 -14.39 -5.53 -5.88
N ARG A 39 -15.71 -5.41 -5.94
CA ARG A 39 -16.43 -5.31 -7.21
C ARG A 39 -16.21 -3.92 -7.80
N GLU A 40 -16.43 -3.78 -9.10
CA GLU A 40 -16.16 -2.50 -9.80
C GLU A 40 -17.04 -1.37 -9.27
N ASP A 41 -18.29 -1.63 -8.87
CA ASP A 41 -19.17 -0.65 -8.21
C ASP A 41 -18.59 -0.17 -6.87
N GLU A 42 -18.13 -1.09 -6.02
CA GLU A 42 -17.48 -0.74 -4.75
C GLU A 42 -16.19 0.06 -4.95
N ILE A 43 -15.42 -0.25 -6.01
CA ILE A 43 -14.21 0.51 -6.34
C ILE A 43 -14.57 1.94 -6.74
N ARG A 44 -15.63 2.11 -7.55
CA ARG A 44 -16.09 3.43 -8.01
C ARG A 44 -16.54 4.31 -6.86
N GLU A 45 -17.24 3.76 -5.87
CA GLU A 45 -17.65 4.51 -4.67
C GLU A 45 -16.44 5.08 -3.91
N ILE A 46 -15.40 4.27 -3.71
CA ILE A 46 -14.16 4.72 -3.07
C ILE A 46 -13.43 5.75 -3.94
N GLU A 47 -13.41 5.58 -5.26
CA GLU A 47 -12.80 6.54 -6.19
C GLU A 47 -13.52 7.89 -6.20
N ASP A 48 -14.84 7.90 -6.10
CA ASP A 48 -15.63 9.13 -6.01
C ASP A 48 -15.32 9.90 -4.70
N GLU A 49 -15.11 9.18 -3.58
CA GLU A 49 -14.69 9.80 -2.32
C GLU A 49 -13.25 10.33 -2.38
N ILE A 50 -12.34 9.62 -3.04
CA ILE A 50 -11.00 10.13 -3.37
C ILE A 50 -11.12 11.40 -4.22
N TRP A 51 -12.03 11.44 -5.20
CA TRP A 51 -12.28 12.65 -5.99
C TRP A 51 -12.74 13.83 -5.16
N MET A 52 -13.65 13.63 -4.20
CA MET A 52 -14.12 14.71 -3.33
C MET A 52 -13.05 15.17 -2.33
N ALA A 53 -12.25 14.25 -1.80
CA ALA A 53 -11.22 14.59 -0.81
C ALA A 53 -10.02 15.37 -1.41
N PHE A 54 -9.78 15.27 -2.71
CA PHE A 54 -8.64 15.89 -3.40
C PHE A 54 -9.06 16.94 -4.45
N ASP A 55 -10.24 17.55 -4.30
CA ASP A 55 -10.84 18.48 -5.28
C ASP A 55 -10.07 19.82 -5.44
N ASP A 56 -9.09 20.09 -4.57
CA ASP A 56 -8.22 21.26 -4.70
C ASP A 56 -7.40 21.21 -6.01
N ALA A 57 -7.46 22.29 -6.80
CA ALA A 57 -6.81 22.39 -8.12
C ALA A 57 -5.29 22.10 -8.12
N ARG A 58 -4.61 22.20 -6.97
CA ARG A 58 -3.18 21.86 -6.81
C ARG A 58 -2.91 20.37 -6.62
N LYS A 59 -3.94 19.57 -6.35
CA LYS A 59 -3.87 18.11 -6.11
C LYS A 59 -4.40 17.29 -7.29
N GLY A 60 -4.73 17.92 -8.42
CA GLY A 60 -5.32 17.29 -9.60
C GLY A 60 -4.54 16.08 -10.17
N THR A 61 -3.21 16.08 -10.05
CA THR A 61 -2.37 14.93 -10.44
C THR A 61 -2.24 13.90 -9.31
N ALA A 62 -2.16 14.37 -8.06
CA ALA A 62 -2.07 13.50 -6.88
C ALA A 62 -3.31 12.61 -6.74
N ARG A 63 -4.50 13.18 -6.96
CA ARG A 63 -5.77 12.45 -6.89
C ARG A 63 -5.78 11.22 -7.83
N LEU A 64 -5.40 11.40 -9.09
CA LEU A 64 -5.42 10.30 -10.08
C LEU A 64 -4.36 9.27 -9.72
N ALA A 65 -3.20 9.73 -9.28
CA ALA A 65 -2.12 8.86 -8.83
C ALA A 65 -2.52 8.00 -7.62
N VAL A 66 -3.30 8.55 -6.68
CA VAL A 66 -3.85 7.82 -5.52
C VAL A 66 -4.83 6.74 -5.99
N ALA A 67 -5.80 7.08 -6.84
CA ALA A 67 -6.79 6.12 -7.35
C ALA A 67 -6.12 4.95 -8.13
N LEU A 68 -5.17 5.27 -9.03
CA LEU A 68 -4.43 4.26 -9.78
C LEU A 68 -3.60 3.35 -8.87
N ARG A 69 -2.94 3.92 -7.86
CA ARG A 69 -2.18 3.15 -6.86
C ARG A 69 -3.10 2.26 -6.03
N PHE A 70 -4.27 2.75 -5.65
CA PHE A 70 -5.26 1.96 -4.94
C PHE A 70 -5.71 0.74 -5.76
N ARG A 71 -6.07 0.93 -7.04
CA ARG A 71 -6.40 -0.19 -7.95
C ARG A 71 -5.23 -1.16 -8.12
N ALA A 72 -4.01 -0.64 -8.26
CA ALA A 72 -2.82 -1.48 -8.35
C ALA A 72 -2.57 -2.26 -7.05
N LEU A 73 -2.92 -1.69 -5.89
CA LEU A 73 -2.82 -2.36 -4.59
C LEU A 73 -3.83 -3.50 -4.45
N LEU A 74 -5.10 -3.28 -4.83
CA LEU A 74 -6.11 -4.35 -4.91
C LEU A 74 -5.61 -5.50 -5.79
N THR A 75 -5.01 -5.16 -6.93
CA THR A 75 -4.47 -6.14 -7.89
C THR A 75 -3.27 -6.88 -7.30
N ALA A 76 -2.34 -6.20 -6.62
CA ALA A 76 -1.19 -6.82 -5.97
C ALA A 76 -1.64 -7.84 -4.90
N PHE A 77 -2.60 -7.45 -4.06
CA PHE A 77 -3.15 -8.31 -3.02
C PHE A 77 -4.10 -9.39 -3.55
N SER A 78 -4.49 -9.37 -4.82
CA SER A 78 -5.15 -10.54 -5.44
C SER A 78 -4.23 -11.78 -5.47
N GLY A 79 -2.91 -11.58 -5.43
CA GLY A 79 -1.91 -12.64 -5.45
C GLY A 79 -1.82 -13.45 -4.14
N ARG A 80 -1.71 -14.79 -4.28
CA ARG A 80 -1.71 -15.74 -3.16
C ARG A 80 -0.72 -15.42 -2.04
N ARG A 81 0.51 -14.98 -2.37
CA ARG A 81 1.58 -14.73 -1.38
C ARG A 81 1.30 -13.50 -0.52
N LEU A 82 0.83 -12.41 -1.12
CA LEU A 82 0.47 -11.21 -0.37
C LEU A 82 -0.78 -11.43 0.49
N LYS A 83 -1.76 -12.21 0.00
CA LYS A 83 -2.90 -12.64 0.85
C LYS A 83 -2.44 -13.46 2.05
N ALA A 84 -1.54 -14.42 1.85
CA ALA A 84 -1.02 -15.24 2.93
C ALA A 84 -0.28 -14.39 3.98
N LEU A 85 0.59 -13.47 3.53
CA LEU A 85 1.27 -12.54 4.43
C LEU A 85 0.26 -11.65 5.18
N PHE A 86 -0.80 -11.19 4.52
CA PHE A 86 -1.83 -10.39 5.18
C PHE A 86 -2.61 -11.19 6.23
N LEU A 87 -2.96 -12.44 5.94
CA LEU A 87 -3.60 -13.32 6.93
C LEU A 87 -2.69 -13.61 8.13
N GLU A 88 -1.38 -13.72 7.91
CA GLU A 88 -0.41 -13.95 8.99
C GLU A 88 -0.17 -12.71 9.86
N ARG A 89 -0.04 -11.52 9.25
CA ARG A 89 0.35 -10.28 9.96
C ARG A 89 -0.86 -9.44 10.41
N GLY A 90 -2.03 -9.65 9.83
CA GLY A 90 -3.26 -8.90 10.09
C GLY A 90 -3.20 -7.43 9.63
N PHE A 91 -4.10 -6.61 10.18
CA PHE A 91 -4.33 -5.22 9.75
C PHE A 91 -3.13 -4.28 9.81
N ARG A 92 -2.09 -4.60 10.60
CA ARG A 92 -0.84 -3.80 10.64
C ARG A 92 -0.14 -3.76 9.28
N LEU A 93 -0.34 -4.79 8.44
CA LEU A 93 0.20 -4.84 7.10
C LEU A 93 -0.39 -3.77 6.18
N LEU A 94 -1.64 -3.32 6.41
CA LEU A 94 -2.30 -2.35 5.54
C LEU A 94 -1.59 -1.00 5.54
N ALA A 95 -1.21 -0.50 6.73
CA ALA A 95 -0.48 0.76 6.85
C ALA A 95 0.90 0.67 6.17
N LEU A 96 1.60 -0.45 6.34
CA LEU A 96 2.89 -0.68 5.67
C LEU A 96 2.75 -0.82 4.16
N ALA A 97 1.67 -1.45 3.69
CA ALA A 97 1.35 -1.59 2.28
C ALA A 97 1.03 -0.24 1.63
N ALA A 98 0.28 0.63 2.32
CA ALA A 98 0.04 2.01 1.88
C ALA A 98 1.35 2.81 1.78
N GLN A 99 2.21 2.73 2.81
CA GLN A 99 3.52 3.39 2.80
C GLN A 99 4.42 2.92 1.66
N ASP A 100 4.55 1.59 1.47
CA ASP A 100 5.35 1.02 0.37
C ASP A 100 4.77 1.42 -0.99
N ALA A 101 3.45 1.30 -1.20
CA ALA A 101 2.79 1.64 -2.45
C ALA A 101 2.87 3.14 -2.81
N ALA A 102 2.95 4.03 -1.81
CA ALA A 102 3.06 5.47 -2.02
C ALA A 102 4.37 5.85 -2.71
N ALA A 103 5.47 5.26 -2.25
CA ALA A 103 6.82 5.54 -2.73
C ALA A 103 7.30 4.59 -3.84
N ARG A 104 6.67 3.42 -4.00
CA ARG A 104 7.08 2.43 -5.00
C ARG A 104 6.74 2.89 -6.42
N PRO A 105 7.66 2.71 -7.38
CA PRO A 105 7.38 2.92 -8.79
C PRO A 105 6.20 2.07 -9.26
N LEU A 106 5.25 2.71 -9.94
CA LEU A 106 4.07 2.06 -10.51
C LEU A 106 4.15 2.11 -12.03
N ASN A 107 4.05 0.93 -12.66
CA ASN A 107 3.87 0.80 -14.10
C ASN A 107 2.38 0.66 -14.40
N VAL A 108 1.82 1.47 -15.31
CA VAL A 108 0.37 1.45 -15.59
C VAL A 108 -0.06 0.14 -16.27
N ARG A 109 0.83 -0.49 -17.04
CA ARG A 109 0.54 -1.73 -17.76
C ARG A 109 0.64 -2.98 -16.88
N PHE A 110 1.60 -3.02 -15.95
CA PHE A 110 1.91 -4.21 -15.16
C PHE A 110 1.60 -4.09 -13.67
N GLY A 111 1.30 -2.89 -13.18
CA GLY A 111 1.07 -2.61 -11.76
C GLY A 111 2.36 -2.55 -10.94
N PHE A 112 2.23 -2.80 -9.64
CA PHE A 112 3.39 -2.90 -8.73
C PHE A 112 4.17 -4.19 -8.97
N ASN A 113 5.48 -4.14 -8.75
CA ASN A 113 6.29 -5.35 -8.61
C ASN A 113 5.94 -6.09 -7.30
N THR A 114 5.02 -7.04 -7.39
CA THR A 114 4.45 -7.75 -6.23
C THR A 114 5.47 -8.57 -5.46
N GLN A 115 6.50 -9.10 -6.11
CA GLN A 115 7.58 -9.82 -5.43
C GLN A 115 8.41 -8.88 -4.57
N GLN A 116 8.80 -7.71 -5.10
CA GLN A 116 9.56 -6.72 -4.34
C GLN A 116 8.72 -6.12 -3.20
N MET A 117 7.43 -5.90 -3.44
CA MET A 117 6.49 -5.48 -2.41
C MET A 117 6.39 -6.53 -1.29
N LEU A 118 6.23 -7.81 -1.62
CA LEU A 118 6.19 -8.89 -0.64
C LEU A 118 7.44 -8.92 0.24
N LEU A 119 8.63 -8.81 -0.37
CA LEU A 119 9.90 -8.79 0.37
C LEU A 119 10.01 -7.59 1.29
N ALA A 120 9.63 -6.40 0.82
CA ALA A 120 9.64 -5.19 1.63
C ALA A 120 8.69 -5.32 2.83
N LEU A 121 7.46 -5.77 2.60
CA LEU A 121 6.46 -5.93 3.64
C LEU A 121 6.82 -7.02 4.66
N ASP A 122 7.37 -8.15 4.22
CA ASP A 122 7.83 -9.19 5.13
C ASP A 122 9.01 -8.69 5.98
N ALA A 123 9.97 -7.97 5.39
CA ALA A 123 11.07 -7.36 6.13
C ALA A 123 10.59 -6.32 7.15
N SER A 124 9.61 -5.49 6.81
CA SER A 124 9.04 -4.48 7.71
C SER A 124 8.17 -5.09 8.82
N THR A 125 7.66 -6.31 8.64
CA THR A 125 6.82 -7.01 9.64
C THR A 125 7.57 -8.10 10.42
N ALA A 126 8.77 -8.46 9.98
CA ALA A 126 9.66 -9.33 10.73
C ALA A 126 9.96 -8.69 12.09
N ARG A 127 9.45 -9.30 13.16
CA ARG A 127 9.79 -8.92 14.53
C ARG A 127 11.32 -8.87 14.63
N PRO A 128 11.94 -7.79 15.14
CA PRO A 128 13.37 -7.80 15.39
C PRO A 128 13.66 -9.04 16.22
N ARG A 129 14.54 -9.91 15.74
CA ARG A 129 15.05 -11.01 16.56
C ARG A 129 15.55 -10.33 17.82
N GLN A 130 14.89 -10.56 18.95
CA GLN A 130 15.43 -10.18 20.24
C GLN A 130 16.85 -10.71 20.26
N SER A 131 17.81 -9.81 20.19
CA SER A 131 19.20 -10.12 20.49
C SER A 131 19.13 -10.78 21.85
N ALA A 132 19.38 -12.10 21.87
CA ALA A 132 19.46 -12.85 23.11
C ALA A 132 20.37 -12.05 24.02
N HIS A 133 19.80 -11.48 25.07
CA HIS A 133 20.57 -10.81 26.11
C HIS A 133 21.60 -11.83 26.55
N THR A 134 22.86 -11.57 26.23
CA THR A 134 24.00 -12.29 26.75
C THR A 134 23.88 -12.21 28.26
N LEU A 135 23.44 -13.30 28.89
CA LEU A 135 23.50 -13.46 30.33
C LEU A 135 24.99 -13.33 30.71
N PRO A 136 25.39 -12.39 31.57
CA PRO A 136 26.74 -12.39 32.09
C PRO A 136 26.90 -13.64 32.95
N LEU A 137 27.84 -14.49 32.55
CA LEU A 137 28.37 -15.56 33.37
C LEU A 137 29.11 -14.89 34.53
N ALA A 138 28.44 -14.75 35.68
CA ALA A 138 29.10 -14.35 36.92
C ALA A 138 29.53 -15.63 37.66
N ALA A 139 30.82 -15.63 38.02
CA ALA A 139 31.61 -16.69 38.62
C ALA A 139 31.19 -17.06 40.05
#